data_AF-A0A955EIN4-F1
#
_entry.id   AF-A0A955EIN4-F1
#
_cell.length_a   1.000
_cell.length_b   1.000
_cell.length_c   1.000
_cell.angle_alpha   90.00
_cell.angle_beta   90.00
_cell.angle_gamma   90.00
#
_symmetry.space_group_name_H-M   'P 1'
#
loop_
_entity.id
_entity.type
_entity.pdbx_description
1 polymer ?
#
loop_
_entity_poly.entity_id
_entity_poly.type
_entity_poly.pdbx_seq_one_letter_code
_entity_poly.pdbx_strand_id
1 'polypeptide(L)' 'TRITAACRMRGTRFSYFMTGLKYAGVKLNRKMLSQIAIEDPTAFDRLVSLAAKHASATAAAD' A
#
# COMPACT_ATOMS: atom_id res chain seq x y z
N THR A 1 1.48 10.19 9.42
CA THR A 1 0.61 9.03 9.72
C THR A 1 1.42 7.75 9.55
N ARG A 2 1.28 6.77 10.46
CA ARG A 2 2.15 5.55 10.51
C ARG A 2 2.27 4.83 9.15
N ILE A 3 1.17 4.71 8.42
CA ILE A 3 1.15 4.14 7.07
C ILE A 3 2.01 4.95 6.09
N THR A 4 1.95 6.29 6.14
CA THR A 4 2.74 7.16 5.27
C THR A 4 4.24 6.98 5.48
N ALA A 5 4.67 6.74 6.73
CA ALA A 5 6.07 6.44 7.04
C ALA A 5 6.48 5.05 6.51
N ALA A 6 5.65 4.02 6.73
CA ALA A 6 5.91 2.68 6.20
C ALA A 6 5.92 2.65 4.65
N CYS A 7 5.02 3.38 4.01
CA CYS A 7 5.02 3.56 2.56
C CYS A 7 6.31 4.26 2.09
N ARG A 8 6.72 5.35 2.75
CA ARG A 8 7.96 6.08 2.42
C ARG A 8 9.21 5.21 2.57
N MET A 9 9.30 4.40 3.63
CA MET A 9 10.42 3.48 3.84
C MET A 9 10.55 2.45 2.70
N ARG A 10 9.49 2.23 1.94
CA ARG A 10 9.44 1.29 0.81
C ARG A 10 9.42 1.97 -0.55
N GLY A 11 9.68 3.29 -0.59
CA GLY A 11 9.69 4.07 -1.82
C GLY A 11 8.31 4.23 -2.48
N THR A 12 7.23 3.92 -1.77
CA THR A 12 5.85 4.01 -2.30
C THR A 12 5.11 5.19 -1.68
N ARG A 13 4.24 5.84 -2.48
CA ARG A 13 3.39 6.94 -2.03
C ARG A 13 2.08 6.37 -1.52
N PHE A 14 1.60 6.88 -0.39
CA PHE A 14 0.35 6.43 0.22
C PHE A 14 -0.85 6.45 -0.74
N SER A 15 -1.01 7.52 -1.55
CA SER A 15 -2.09 7.59 -2.53
C SER A 15 -1.99 6.51 -3.59
N TYR A 16 -0.78 6.24 -4.09
CA TYR A 16 -0.53 5.20 -5.10
C TYR A 16 -0.84 3.80 -4.53
N PHE A 17 -0.38 3.56 -3.30
CA PHE A 17 -0.67 2.33 -2.57
C PHE A 17 -2.17 2.14 -2.27
N MET A 18 -2.87 3.20 -1.84
CA MET A 18 -4.32 3.13 -1.61
C MET A 18 -5.10 2.88 -2.89
N THR A 19 -4.70 3.52 -4.00
CA THR A 19 -5.29 3.30 -5.30
C THR A 19 -5.10 1.85 -5.74
N GLY A 20 -3.88 1.31 -5.62
CA GLY A 20 -3.59 -0.11 -5.89
C GLY A 20 -4.41 -1.09 -5.06
N LEU A 21 -4.56 -0.84 -3.76
CA LEU A 21 -5.41 -1.66 -2.88
C LEU A 21 -6.88 -1.60 -3.27
N LYS A 22 -7.36 -0.42 -3.68
CA LYS A 22 -8.74 -0.24 -4.15
C LYS A 22 -8.99 -1.05 -5.43
N TYR A 23 -8.05 -1.04 -6.38
CA TYR A 23 -8.12 -1.85 -7.60
C TYR A 23 -7.96 -3.35 -7.36
N ALA A 24 -7.16 -3.72 -6.36
CA ALA A 24 -7.04 -5.10 -5.91
C ALA A 24 -8.31 -5.63 -5.18
N GLY A 25 -9.32 -4.78 -4.97
CA GLY A 25 -10.53 -5.15 -4.22
C GLY A 25 -10.30 -5.32 -2.71
N VAL A 26 -9.14 -4.90 -2.20
CA VAL A 26 -8.75 -5.07 -0.80
C VAL A 26 -9.36 -3.93 0.04
N LYS A 27 -10.54 -4.18 0.61
CA LYS A 27 -11.17 -3.30 1.60
C LYS A 27 -10.55 -3.49 2.99
N LEU A 28 -9.29 -3.07 3.14
CA LEU A 28 -8.64 -3.02 4.45
C LEU A 28 -8.96 -1.72 5.19
N ASN A 29 -9.24 -1.83 6.48
CA ASN A 29 -9.48 -0.67 7.33
C ASN A 29 -8.16 0.04 7.65
N ARG A 30 -8.15 1.37 7.61
CA ARG A 30 -6.93 2.21 7.75
C ARG A 30 -6.21 1.97 9.08
N LYS A 31 -6.94 1.65 10.15
CA LYS A 31 -6.36 1.30 11.46
C LYS A 31 -5.59 -0.02 11.40
N MET A 32 -6.21 -1.06 10.86
CA MET A 32 -5.62 -2.40 10.75
C MET A 32 -4.36 -2.39 9.89
N LEU A 33 -4.40 -1.65 8.77
CA LEU A 33 -3.27 -1.52 7.88
C LEU A 33 -2.09 -0.79 8.54
N SER A 34 -2.36 0.19 9.40
CA SER A 34 -1.32 0.86 10.19
C SER A 34 -0.68 -0.04 11.25
N GLN A 35 -1.43 -1.02 11.75
CA GLN A 35 -0.99 -1.97 12.75
C GLN A 35 -0.14 -3.07 12.12
N ILE A 36 -0.60 -3.64 10.99
CA ILE A 36 0.15 -4.61 10.17
C ILE A 36 1.49 -4.01 9.70
N ALA A 37 1.51 -2.74 9.30
CA ALA A 37 2.75 -2.08 8.89
C ALA A 37 3.82 -1.99 10.01
N ILE A 38 3.43 -2.17 11.28
CA ILE A 38 4.31 -2.11 12.45
C ILE A 38 4.60 -3.51 12.99
N GLU A 39 3.56 -4.34 13.15
CA GLU A 39 3.67 -5.70 13.66
C GLU A 39 4.32 -6.65 12.64
N ASP A 40 3.98 -6.52 11.36
CA ASP A 40 4.44 -7.44 10.32
C ASP A 40 4.85 -6.70 9.03
N PRO A 41 6.11 -6.24 8.96
CA PRO A 41 6.64 -5.61 7.76
C PRO A 41 6.58 -6.55 6.54
N THR A 42 6.71 -7.85 6.73
CA THR A 42 6.63 -8.85 5.64
C THR A 42 5.26 -8.89 5.00
N ALA A 43 4.19 -8.91 5.82
CA ALA A 43 2.81 -8.84 5.33
C ALA A 43 2.55 -7.52 4.60
N PHE A 44 3.08 -6.41 5.12
CA PHE A 44 2.99 -5.11 4.45
C PHE A 44 3.70 -5.13 3.08
N ASP A 45 4.75 -5.93 2.88
CA ASP A 45 5.51 -5.96 1.61
C ASP A 45 4.73 -6.68 0.54
N ARG A 46 4.05 -7.75 0.94
CA ARG A 46 3.11 -8.44 0.06
C ARG A 46 1.98 -7.51 -0.36
N LEU A 47 1.42 -6.72 0.57
CA LEU A 47 0.38 -5.74 0.24
C LEU A 47 0.92 -4.64 -0.71
N VAL A 48 2.13 -4.15 -0.48
CA VAL A 48 2.77 -3.13 -1.34
C VAL A 48 3.03 -3.69 -2.73
N SER A 49 3.53 -4.91 -2.85
CA SER A 49 3.75 -5.58 -4.13
C SER A 49 2.43 -5.82 -4.87
N LEU A 50 1.41 -6.29 -4.17
CA LEU A 50 0.08 -6.52 -4.72
C LEU A 50 -0.56 -5.20 -5.19
N ALA A 51 -0.51 -4.17 -4.34
CA ALA A 51 -0.95 -2.83 -4.71
C ALA A 51 -0.17 -2.26 -5.88
N ALA A 52 1.16 -2.45 -5.95
CA ALA A 52 1.99 -1.99 -7.07
C ALA A 52 1.61 -2.67 -8.39
N LYS A 53 1.33 -3.99 -8.36
CA LYS A 53 0.86 -4.74 -9.54
C LYS A 53 -0.48 -4.24 -10.07
N HIS A 54 -1.38 -3.81 -9.18
CA HIS A 54 -2.68 -3.27 -9.58
C HIS A 54 -2.64 -1.76 -9.88
N ALA A 55 -1.73 -1.01 -9.24
CA ALA A 55 -1.55 0.41 -9.45
C ALA A 55 -0.74 0.72 -10.73
N SER A 56 0.09 -0.21 -11.23
CA SER A 56 0.82 -0.03 -12.49
C SER A 56 -0.10 0.13 -13.70
N ALA A 57 -1.39 -0.19 -13.59
CA ALA A 57 -2.38 0.17 -14.60
C ALA A 57 -2.59 1.70 -14.74
N THR A 58 -2.16 2.53 -13.78
CA THR A 58 -2.30 4.00 -13.83
C THR A 58 -0.97 4.76 -13.82
N ALA A 59 0.19 4.10 -13.70
CA ALA A 59 1.51 4.79 -13.70
C ALA A 59 2.08 5.06 -15.11
N ALA A 60 1.41 4.64 -16.18
CA ALA A 60 1.79 5.02 -17.54
C ALA A 60 1.16 6.35 -18.00
N ALA A 61 0.43 7.05 -17.12
CA ALA A 61 -0.26 8.29 -17.46
C ALA A 61 -0.17 9.31 -16.30
N ASP A 62 1.03 9.79 -16.00
CA ASP A 62 1.30 11.15 -15.53
C ASP A 62 2.80 11.48 -15.68
#